data_AF-A0A7S0HE34-F1
#
_entry.id   AF-A0A7S0HE34-F1
#
_cell.length_a   1.000
_cell.length_b   1.000
_cell.length_c   1.000
_cell.angle_alpha   90.00
_cell.angle_beta   90.00
_cell.angle_gamma   90.00
#
_symmetry.space_group_name_H-M   'P 1'
#
loop_
_entity.id
_entity.type
_entity.pdbx_description
1 polymer ?
#
loop_
_entity_poly.entity_id
_entity_poly.type
_entity_poly.pdbx_seq_one_letter_code
_entity_poly.pdbx_strand_id
1 'polypeptide(L)'
;MLRTPDGRLAILDFGLMTQVTDDQKYGMIEAIAHLLNRDYEEIIQDFVALDFIPPDTDVQELKKELLPALKNVFDQALAGGGARGINFNELAGDLAQITFKFPFKIPPYFALVIRAIGVLEGIALVGNPQFALIDEAFPYLSKRLLTDDAPRLRRALRYMVYGKGATFDVDRLLELLQALQTFVDVRDSGAPAPRQEAQLMNSLPPAPALPAVTGARSRVRRRTGMTVRG
;
A
#
# COMPACT_ATOMS: atom_id res chain seq x y z
N MET A 1 -19.41 16.05 17.17
CA MET A 1 -18.33 16.08 18.17
C MET A 1 -18.17 17.50 18.70
N LEU A 2 -17.65 17.69 19.91
CA LEU A 2 -17.33 19.01 20.48
C LEU A 2 -15.87 19.04 20.95
N ARG A 3 -15.23 20.21 20.92
CA ARG A 3 -13.93 20.42 21.58
C ARG A 3 -14.16 20.81 23.03
N THR A 4 -13.60 20.05 23.97
CA THR A 4 -13.65 20.37 25.40
C THR A 4 -12.72 21.55 25.73
N PRO A 5 -12.90 22.25 26.87
CA PRO A 5 -12.05 23.39 27.25
C PRO A 5 -10.54 23.06 27.31
N ASP A 6 -10.20 21.84 27.71
CA ASP A 6 -8.84 21.28 27.77
C ASP A 6 -8.34 20.74 26.41
N GLY A 7 -9.11 20.93 25.33
CA GLY A 7 -8.66 20.65 23.96
C GLY A 7 -8.86 19.22 23.47
N ARG A 8 -9.56 18.36 24.21
CA ARG A 8 -9.94 17.02 23.77
C ARG A 8 -11.18 17.06 22.87
N LEU A 9 -11.37 15.99 22.09
CA LEU A 9 -12.59 15.78 21.33
C LEU A 9 -13.59 14.95 22.16
N ALA A 10 -14.78 15.51 22.37
CA ALA A 10 -15.93 14.82 22.94
C ALA A 10 -16.82 14.28 21.81
N ILE A 11 -16.98 12.97 21.77
CA ILE A 11 -17.87 12.26 20.85
C ILE A 11 -19.22 12.08 21.56
N LEU A 12 -20.31 12.57 20.95
CA LEU A 12 -21.63 12.61 21.56
C LEU A 12 -22.64 11.67 20.90
N ASP A 13 -22.39 11.24 19.67
CA ASP A 13 -23.31 10.46 18.86
C ASP A 13 -22.63 9.17 18.39
N PHE A 14 -23.33 8.05 18.58
CA PHE A 14 -22.93 6.70 18.22
C PHE A 14 -24.00 5.98 17.37
N GLY A 15 -24.93 6.71 16.74
CA GLY A 15 -26.06 6.13 16.00
C GLY A 15 -25.69 5.43 14.68
N LEU A 16 -24.49 5.67 14.13
CA LEU A 16 -24.00 5.09 12.87
C LEU A 16 -22.76 4.20 13.07
N MET A 17 -22.68 3.49 14.20
CA MET A 17 -21.59 2.56 14.46
C MET A 17 -21.78 1.25 13.68
N THR A 18 -20.66 0.70 13.21
CA THR A 18 -20.61 -0.66 12.69
C THR A 18 -19.48 -1.43 13.34
N GLN A 19 -19.65 -2.73 13.47
CA GLN A 19 -18.59 -3.61 13.91
C GLN A 19 -17.83 -4.11 12.69
N VAL A 20 -16.53 -3.83 12.66
CA VAL A 20 -15.62 -4.38 11.66
C VAL A 20 -14.93 -5.59 12.28
N THR A 21 -15.07 -6.75 11.65
CA THR A 21 -14.45 -8.01 12.13
C THR A 21 -12.94 -7.97 11.96
N ASP A 22 -12.21 -8.82 12.67
CA ASP A 22 -10.76 -8.91 12.49
C ASP A 22 -10.40 -9.39 11.08
N ASP A 23 -11.21 -10.26 10.47
CA ASP A 23 -11.01 -10.68 9.08
C ASP A 23 -11.15 -9.53 8.10
N GLN A 24 -12.11 -8.62 8.30
CA GLN A 24 -12.25 -7.41 7.49
C GLN A 24 -11.08 -6.45 7.72
N LYS A 25 -10.64 -6.25 8.97
CA LYS A 25 -9.48 -5.40 9.28
C LYS A 25 -8.22 -5.92 8.59
N TYR A 26 -7.97 -7.22 8.71
CA TYR A 26 -6.79 -7.86 8.14
C TYR A 26 -6.86 -7.93 6.62
N GLY A 27 -8.04 -8.22 6.06
CA GLY A 27 -8.26 -8.17 4.61
C GLY A 27 -8.01 -6.78 4.02
N MET A 28 -8.43 -5.70 4.68
CA MET A 28 -8.13 -4.33 4.23
C MET A 28 -6.62 -4.05 4.23
N ILE A 29 -5.88 -4.56 5.22
CA ILE A 29 -4.42 -4.40 5.29
C ILE A 29 -3.72 -5.21 4.18
N GLU A 30 -4.17 -6.44 3.94
CA GLU A 30 -3.68 -7.30 2.85
C GLU A 30 -3.93 -6.64 1.48
N ALA A 31 -5.13 -6.10 1.26
CA ALA A 31 -5.46 -5.38 0.03
C ALA A 31 -4.54 -4.18 -0.23
N ILE A 32 -4.18 -3.43 0.83
CA ILE A 32 -3.18 -2.36 0.71
C ILE A 32 -1.81 -2.92 0.33
N ALA A 33 -1.38 -4.04 0.94
CA ALA A 33 -0.11 -4.67 0.61
C ALA A 33 -0.07 -5.18 -0.84
N HIS A 34 -1.15 -5.77 -1.33
CA HIS A 34 -1.28 -6.20 -2.72
C HIS A 34 -1.25 -5.01 -3.68
N LEU A 35 -1.98 -3.93 -3.38
CA LEU A 35 -1.98 -2.70 -4.18
C LEU A 35 -0.60 -2.05 -4.26
N LEU A 36 0.13 -1.94 -3.14
CA LEU A 36 1.47 -1.33 -3.11
C LEU A 36 2.51 -2.15 -3.89
N ASN A 37 2.32 -3.46 -3.96
CA ASN A 37 3.12 -4.38 -4.78
C ASN A 37 2.61 -4.49 -6.23
N ARG A 38 1.57 -3.72 -6.60
CA ARG A 38 0.90 -3.75 -7.92
C ARG A 38 0.41 -5.14 -8.31
N ASP A 39 -0.03 -5.90 -7.31
CA ASP A 39 -0.50 -7.26 -7.48
C ASP A 39 -2.00 -7.31 -7.72
N TYR A 40 -2.38 -6.92 -8.93
CA TYR A 40 -3.77 -6.78 -9.31
C TYR A 40 -4.52 -8.12 -9.35
N GLU A 41 -3.82 -9.25 -9.39
CA GLU A 41 -4.46 -10.56 -9.31
C GLU A 41 -4.94 -10.88 -7.90
N GLU A 42 -4.13 -10.58 -6.89
CA GLU A 42 -4.52 -10.75 -5.49
C GLU A 42 -5.59 -9.74 -5.08
N ILE A 43 -5.57 -8.51 -5.63
CA ILE A 43 -6.63 -7.52 -5.40
C ILE A 43 -8.02 -8.06 -5.78
N ILE A 44 -8.10 -8.88 -6.83
CA ILE A 44 -9.37 -9.51 -7.22
C ILE A 44 -9.83 -10.50 -6.15
N GLN A 45 -8.90 -11.24 -5.53
CA GLN A 45 -9.21 -12.12 -4.41
C GLN A 45 -9.63 -11.32 -3.17
N ASP A 46 -8.99 -10.18 -2.92
CA ASP A 46 -9.37 -9.29 -1.82
C ASP A 46 -10.81 -8.79 -1.97
N PHE A 47 -11.25 -8.48 -3.19
CA PHE A 47 -12.65 -8.10 -3.43
C PHE A 47 -13.64 -9.20 -3.08
N VAL A 48 -13.28 -10.47 -3.22
CA VAL A 48 -14.11 -11.59 -2.74
C VAL A 48 -14.01 -11.68 -1.21
N ALA A 49 -12.81 -11.64 -0.65
CA ALA A 49 -12.57 -11.76 0.79
C ALA A 49 -13.18 -10.61 1.62
N LEU A 50 -13.39 -9.46 1.00
CA LEU A 50 -13.98 -8.25 1.61
C LEU A 50 -15.46 -8.06 1.25
N ASP A 51 -16.10 -9.06 0.64
CA ASP A 51 -17.53 -9.09 0.26
C ASP A 51 -17.93 -8.10 -0.86
N PHE A 52 -16.97 -7.57 -1.61
CA PHE A 52 -17.27 -6.73 -2.78
C PHE A 52 -17.77 -7.54 -3.97
N ILE A 53 -17.27 -8.76 -4.13
CA ILE A 53 -17.71 -9.70 -5.15
C ILE A 53 -18.39 -10.88 -4.45
N PRO A 54 -19.64 -11.23 -4.83
CA PRO A 54 -20.32 -12.39 -4.27
C PRO A 54 -19.51 -13.68 -4.48
N PRO A 55 -19.42 -14.57 -3.48
CA PRO A 55 -18.57 -15.77 -3.54
C PRO A 55 -19.05 -16.80 -4.58
N ASP A 56 -20.30 -16.70 -5.04
CA ASP A 56 -20.90 -17.51 -6.10
C ASP A 56 -20.55 -17.02 -7.52
N THR A 57 -19.83 -15.89 -7.64
CA THR A 57 -19.36 -15.37 -8.92
C THR A 57 -18.24 -16.25 -9.46
N ASP A 58 -18.24 -16.55 -10.76
CA ASP A 58 -17.09 -17.16 -11.41
C ASP A 58 -15.93 -16.16 -11.51
N VAL A 59 -15.07 -16.20 -10.49
CA VAL A 59 -13.92 -15.29 -10.35
C VAL A 59 -12.90 -15.52 -11.47
N GLN A 60 -12.81 -16.73 -12.05
CA GLN A 60 -11.82 -17.00 -13.11
C GLN A 60 -12.22 -16.34 -14.42
N GLU A 61 -13.50 -16.39 -14.78
CA GLU A 61 -14.00 -15.64 -15.94
C GLU A 61 -13.98 -14.13 -15.66
N LEU A 62 -14.42 -13.70 -14.48
CA LEU A 62 -14.37 -12.28 -14.09
C LEU A 62 -12.95 -11.71 -14.15
N LYS A 63 -11.95 -12.48 -13.72
CA LYS A 63 -10.54 -12.06 -13.72
C LYS A 63 -10.05 -11.66 -15.11
N LYS A 64 -10.51 -12.32 -16.18
CA LYS A 64 -10.04 -12.02 -17.55
C LYS A 64 -10.36 -10.60 -17.99
N GLU A 65 -11.51 -10.08 -17.56
CA GLU A 65 -11.98 -8.75 -17.94
C GLU A 65 -11.67 -7.68 -16.87
N LEU A 66 -11.75 -8.07 -15.60
CA LEU A 66 -11.53 -7.16 -14.47
C LEU A 66 -10.06 -6.79 -14.31
N LEU A 67 -9.13 -7.73 -14.50
CA LEU A 67 -7.69 -7.51 -14.34
C LEU A 67 -7.13 -6.37 -15.23
N PRO A 68 -7.38 -6.34 -16.57
CA PRO A 68 -6.89 -5.23 -17.40
C PRO A 68 -7.54 -3.90 -17.03
N ALA A 69 -8.81 -3.89 -16.62
CA ALA A 69 -9.48 -2.68 -16.16
C ALA A 69 -8.83 -2.12 -14.88
N LEU A 70 -8.63 -2.96 -13.87
CA LEU A 70 -7.96 -2.56 -12.62
C LEU A 70 -6.52 -2.11 -12.87
N LYS A 71 -5.77 -2.83 -13.71
CA LYS A 71 -4.40 -2.47 -14.07
C LYS A 71 -4.33 -1.06 -14.66
N ASN A 72 -5.22 -0.74 -15.59
CA ASN A 72 -5.26 0.58 -16.22
C ASN A 72 -5.53 1.68 -15.21
N VAL A 73 -6.52 1.49 -14.34
CA VAL A 73 -6.93 2.49 -13.33
C VAL A 73 -5.83 2.69 -12.28
N PHE A 74 -5.30 1.60 -11.71
CA PHE A 74 -4.32 1.70 -10.63
C PHE A 74 -2.90 2.05 -11.13
N ASP A 75 -2.47 1.59 -12.31
CA ASP A 75 -1.17 2.02 -12.84
C ASP A 75 -1.16 3.52 -13.17
N GLN A 76 -2.29 4.08 -13.64
CA GLN A 76 -2.44 5.53 -13.83
C GLN A 76 -2.38 6.26 -12.48
N ALA A 77 -3.13 5.79 -11.49
CA ALA A 77 -3.14 6.38 -10.15
C ALA A 77 -1.76 6.33 -9.47
N LEU A 78 -0.97 5.26 -9.72
CA LEU A 78 0.34 5.05 -9.11
C LEU A 78 1.51 5.60 -9.95
N ALA A 79 1.25 6.15 -11.14
CA ALA A 79 2.28 6.71 -12.01
C ALA A 79 2.99 7.93 -11.40
N GLY A 80 2.33 8.63 -10.46
CA GLY A 80 2.82 9.86 -9.81
C GLY A 80 3.78 9.68 -8.63
N GLY A 81 4.35 8.49 -8.41
CA GLY A 81 5.34 8.28 -7.33
C GLY A 81 4.81 7.57 -6.07
N GLY A 82 3.84 6.65 -6.23
CA GLY A 82 3.33 5.80 -5.13
C GLY A 82 2.02 6.31 -4.52
N ALA A 83 1.68 5.82 -3.31
CA ALA A 83 0.38 6.06 -2.68
C ALA A 83 0.05 7.56 -2.45
N ARG A 84 1.08 8.40 -2.35
CA ARG A 84 0.97 9.86 -2.17
C ARG A 84 0.55 10.63 -3.42
N GLY A 85 0.68 10.01 -4.60
CA GLY A 85 0.31 10.61 -5.89
C GLY A 85 -1.12 10.28 -6.33
N ILE A 86 -1.87 9.52 -5.54
CA ILE A 86 -3.21 9.04 -5.91
C ILE A 86 -4.22 10.18 -5.78
N ASN A 87 -4.80 10.61 -6.90
CA ASN A 87 -6.00 11.45 -6.89
C ASN A 87 -7.23 10.58 -6.61
N PHE A 88 -7.71 10.59 -5.36
CA PHE A 88 -8.82 9.74 -4.93
C PHE A 88 -10.13 10.03 -5.66
N ASN A 89 -10.37 11.28 -6.07
CA ASN A 89 -11.60 11.65 -6.78
C ASN A 89 -11.65 11.06 -8.19
N GLU A 90 -10.53 11.08 -8.91
CA GLU A 90 -10.41 10.47 -10.24
C GLU A 90 -10.47 8.95 -10.13
N LEU A 91 -9.71 8.37 -9.18
CA LEU A 91 -9.71 6.93 -8.92
C LEU A 91 -11.10 6.41 -8.56
N ALA A 92 -11.86 7.13 -7.75
CA ALA A 92 -13.23 6.78 -7.39
C ALA A 92 -14.17 6.80 -8.61
N GLY A 93 -14.01 7.78 -9.51
CA GLY A 93 -14.76 7.85 -10.75
C GLY A 93 -14.48 6.67 -11.69
N ASP A 94 -13.21 6.31 -11.83
CA ASP A 94 -12.80 5.19 -12.69
C ASP A 94 -13.24 3.83 -12.12
N LEU A 95 -13.14 3.64 -10.79
CA LEU A 95 -13.66 2.45 -10.12
C LEU A 95 -15.20 2.36 -10.20
N ALA A 96 -15.91 3.49 -10.24
CA ALA A 96 -17.36 3.48 -10.43
C ALA A 96 -17.76 2.87 -11.78
N GLN A 97 -16.99 3.12 -12.85
CA GLN A 97 -17.23 2.51 -14.17
C GLN A 97 -17.04 0.99 -14.16
N ILE A 98 -16.08 0.49 -13.39
CA ILE A 98 -15.87 -0.94 -13.15
C ILE A 98 -17.08 -1.53 -12.40
N THR A 99 -17.57 -0.81 -11.38
CA THR A 99 -18.72 -1.24 -10.56
C THR A 99 -20.00 -1.44 -11.37
N PHE A 100 -20.22 -0.67 -12.47
CA PHE A 100 -21.39 -0.85 -13.34
C PHE A 100 -21.30 -2.06 -14.27
N LYS A 101 -20.09 -2.49 -14.64
CA LYS A 101 -19.86 -3.57 -15.61
C LYS A 101 -19.73 -4.95 -14.97
N PHE A 102 -19.30 -4.98 -13.72
CA PHE A 102 -18.99 -6.19 -12.99
C PHE A 102 -19.90 -6.35 -11.78
N PRO A 103 -20.08 -7.57 -11.22
CA PRO A 103 -21.02 -7.84 -10.13
C PRO A 103 -20.54 -7.31 -8.76
N PHE A 104 -20.03 -6.09 -8.71
CA PHE A 104 -19.59 -5.44 -7.49
C PHE A 104 -20.78 -5.01 -6.63
N LYS A 105 -20.67 -5.24 -5.33
CA LYS A 105 -21.58 -4.74 -4.30
C LYS A 105 -20.75 -4.04 -3.25
N ILE A 106 -21.21 -2.88 -2.77
CA ILE A 106 -20.55 -2.21 -1.65
C ILE A 106 -21.10 -2.83 -0.35
N PRO A 107 -20.25 -3.48 0.47
CA PRO A 107 -20.71 -4.06 1.74
C PRO A 107 -21.22 -2.97 2.69
N PRO A 108 -22.27 -3.23 3.49
CA PRO A 108 -22.81 -2.24 4.43
C PRO A 108 -21.77 -1.68 5.42
N TYR A 109 -20.88 -2.53 5.92
CA TYR A 109 -19.80 -2.08 6.83
C TYR A 109 -18.85 -1.11 6.12
N PHE A 110 -18.50 -1.39 4.86
CA PHE A 110 -17.59 -0.58 4.08
C PHE A 110 -18.21 0.76 3.70
N ALA A 111 -19.52 0.80 3.40
CA ALA A 111 -20.24 2.04 3.16
C ALA A 111 -20.16 2.98 4.38
N LEU A 112 -20.24 2.45 5.61
CA LEU A 112 -20.07 3.22 6.83
C LEU A 112 -18.62 3.67 7.04
N VAL A 113 -17.64 2.86 6.66
CA VAL A 113 -16.21 3.23 6.67
C VAL A 113 -15.95 4.40 5.72
N ILE A 114 -16.38 4.32 4.46
CA ILE A 114 -16.23 5.43 3.49
C ILE A 114 -16.89 6.70 4.02
N ARG A 115 -18.11 6.59 4.56
CA ARG A 115 -18.82 7.74 5.13
C ARG A 115 -18.06 8.37 6.29
N ALA A 116 -17.55 7.55 7.22
CA ALA A 116 -16.77 8.05 8.35
C ALA A 116 -15.50 8.77 7.87
N ILE A 117 -14.79 8.17 6.91
CA ILE A 117 -13.60 8.75 6.28
C ILE A 117 -13.92 10.11 5.65
N GLY A 118 -14.93 10.19 4.78
CA GLY A 118 -15.26 11.43 4.07
C GLY A 118 -15.71 12.55 5.01
N VAL A 119 -16.40 12.23 6.10
CA VAL A 119 -16.76 13.22 7.13
C VAL A 119 -15.53 13.70 7.89
N LEU A 120 -14.64 12.79 8.30
CA LEU A 120 -13.41 13.15 9.00
C LEU A 120 -12.47 14.00 8.12
N GLU A 121 -12.31 13.62 6.87
CA GLU A 121 -11.52 14.37 5.89
C GLU A 121 -12.13 15.75 5.63
N GLY A 122 -13.45 15.84 5.44
CA GLY A 122 -14.14 17.13 5.26
C GLY A 122 -13.95 18.07 6.46
N ILE A 123 -14.00 17.55 7.69
CA ILE A 123 -13.71 18.33 8.90
C ILE A 123 -12.24 18.75 8.95
N ALA A 124 -11.32 17.84 8.62
CA ALA A 124 -9.89 18.12 8.64
C ALA A 124 -9.50 19.20 7.61
N LEU A 125 -10.10 19.16 6.42
CA LEU A 125 -9.89 20.16 5.36
C LEU A 125 -10.34 21.57 5.74
N VAL A 126 -11.34 21.72 6.62
CA VAL A 126 -11.74 23.02 7.17
C VAL A 126 -10.63 23.61 8.05
N GLY A 127 -9.92 22.77 8.81
CA GLY A 127 -8.82 23.21 9.68
C GLY A 127 -7.47 23.34 8.95
N ASN A 128 -7.22 22.48 7.96
CA ASN A 128 -6.01 22.44 7.15
C ASN A 128 -6.39 22.16 5.68
N PRO A 129 -6.40 23.19 4.80
CA PRO A 129 -6.75 23.00 3.39
C PRO A 129 -5.81 22.07 2.61
N GLN A 130 -4.61 21.81 3.12
CA GLN A 130 -3.62 20.89 2.54
C GLN A 130 -3.63 19.53 3.24
N PHE A 131 -4.68 19.20 4.01
CA PHE A 131 -4.80 17.91 4.67
C PHE A 131 -4.87 16.78 3.63
N ALA A 132 -4.01 15.77 3.80
CA ALA A 132 -4.00 14.56 3.00
C ALA A 132 -4.22 13.36 3.91
N LEU A 133 -5.42 12.76 3.85
CA LEU A 133 -5.81 11.68 4.74
C LEU A 133 -4.83 10.49 4.71
N ILE A 134 -4.36 10.12 3.50
CA ILE A 134 -3.45 8.99 3.32
C ILE A 134 -2.12 9.22 4.05
N ASP A 135 -1.57 10.44 3.96
CA ASP A 135 -0.30 10.77 4.62
C ASP A 135 -0.42 10.72 6.14
N GLU A 136 -1.57 11.13 6.69
CA GLU A 136 -1.84 11.13 8.13
C GLU A 136 -2.16 9.72 8.67
N ALA A 137 -2.75 8.85 7.84
CA ALA A 137 -3.09 7.48 8.21
C ALA A 137 -1.90 6.50 8.10
N PHE A 138 -0.97 6.75 7.17
CA PHE A 138 0.15 5.84 6.89
C PHE A 138 1.08 5.56 8.09
N PRO A 139 1.42 6.54 8.95
CA PRO A 139 2.16 6.30 10.19
C PRO A 139 1.49 5.29 11.13
N TYR A 140 0.17 5.38 11.29
CA TYR A 140 -0.59 4.44 12.10
C TYR A 140 -0.60 3.03 11.49
N LEU A 141 -0.79 2.91 10.17
CA LEU A 141 -0.72 1.63 9.46
C LEU A 141 0.66 0.98 9.63
N SER A 142 1.72 1.75 9.44
CA SER A 142 3.11 1.30 9.60
C SER A 142 3.37 0.80 11.02
N LYS A 143 2.93 1.57 12.03
CA LYS A 143 2.99 1.14 13.42
C LYS A 143 2.24 -0.16 13.63
N ARG A 144 1.02 -0.30 13.11
CA ARG A 144 0.22 -1.51 13.29
C ARG A 144 0.89 -2.72 12.66
N LEU A 145 1.40 -2.60 11.44
CA LEU A 145 2.10 -3.68 10.73
C LEU A 145 3.39 -4.12 11.44
N LEU A 146 4.19 -3.17 11.94
CA LEU A 146 5.48 -3.46 12.56
C LEU A 146 5.40 -3.97 14.00
N THR A 147 4.28 -3.74 14.71
CA THR A 147 4.17 -4.03 16.15
C THR A 147 3.13 -5.09 16.52
N ASP A 148 2.27 -5.50 15.59
CA ASP A 148 1.25 -6.52 15.86
C ASP A 148 1.79 -7.95 15.64
N ASP A 149 1.56 -8.83 16.61
CA ASP A 149 2.01 -10.22 16.57
C ASP A 149 1.06 -11.17 15.81
N ALA A 150 -0.12 -10.70 15.40
CA ALA A 150 -1.09 -11.51 14.68
C ALA A 150 -0.45 -12.17 13.43
N PRO A 151 -0.51 -13.50 13.28
CA PRO A 151 0.16 -14.20 12.17
C PRO A 151 -0.23 -13.66 10.78
N ARG A 152 -1.48 -13.21 10.64
CA ARG A 152 -2.00 -12.61 9.40
C ARG A 152 -1.32 -11.27 9.09
N LEU A 153 -1.14 -10.40 10.08
CA LEU A 153 -0.40 -9.13 9.90
C LEU A 153 1.08 -9.34 9.64
N ARG A 154 1.71 -10.33 10.28
CA ARG A 154 3.11 -10.68 9.98
C ARG A 154 3.29 -11.14 8.54
N ARG A 155 2.31 -11.90 8.00
CA ARG A 155 2.28 -12.27 6.58
C ARG A 155 2.07 -11.04 5.69
N ALA A 156 1.15 -10.15 6.03
CA ALA A 156 0.94 -8.91 5.26
C ALA A 156 2.17 -7.99 5.26
N LEU A 157 2.85 -7.83 6.41
CA LEU A 157 4.13 -7.09 6.50
C LEU A 157 5.19 -7.75 5.63
N ARG A 158 5.33 -9.08 5.72
CA ARG A 158 6.27 -9.81 4.87
C ARG A 158 5.94 -9.60 3.39
N TYR A 159 4.66 -9.67 3.01
CA TYR A 159 4.22 -9.44 1.65
C TYR A 159 4.53 -8.01 1.19
N MET A 160 4.34 -7.03 2.07
CA MET A 160 4.61 -5.63 1.76
C MET A 160 6.09 -5.39 1.41
N VAL A 161 7.01 -6.14 2.03
CA VAL A 161 8.46 -5.96 1.87
C VAL A 161 9.07 -6.92 0.83
N TYR A 162 8.49 -8.08 0.59
CA TYR A 162 9.02 -9.09 -0.34
C TYR A 162 8.18 -9.26 -1.63
N GLY A 163 6.94 -8.78 -1.64
CA GLY A 163 5.94 -9.06 -2.66
C GLY A 163 5.71 -10.56 -2.87
N LYS A 164 5.42 -10.97 -4.12
CA LYS A 164 5.37 -12.38 -4.55
C LYS A 164 6.75 -13.06 -4.61
N GLY A 165 7.82 -12.27 -4.56
CA GLY A 165 9.18 -12.75 -4.76
C GLY A 165 9.89 -13.14 -3.47
N ALA A 166 11.17 -13.46 -3.62
CA ALA A 166 12.11 -13.61 -2.50
C ALA A 166 13.04 -12.39 -2.36
N THR A 167 12.90 -11.40 -3.24
CA THR A 167 13.71 -10.19 -3.24
C THR A 167 13.20 -9.23 -2.16
N PHE A 168 14.10 -8.83 -1.27
CA PHE A 168 13.81 -7.89 -0.21
C PHE A 168 13.84 -6.46 -0.76
N ASP A 169 12.74 -5.74 -0.60
CA ASP A 169 12.63 -4.32 -0.93
C ASP A 169 13.05 -3.47 0.27
N VAL A 170 14.31 -3.01 0.24
CA VAL A 170 14.89 -2.18 1.31
C VAL A 170 14.17 -0.85 1.41
N ASP A 171 13.81 -0.25 0.28
CA ASP A 171 13.18 1.07 0.22
C ASP A 171 11.81 1.02 0.90
N ARG A 172 11.03 -0.03 0.66
CA ARG A 172 9.76 -0.26 1.37
C ARG A 172 9.91 -0.40 2.87
N LEU A 173 10.91 -1.15 3.34
CA LEU A 173 11.14 -1.23 4.78
C LEU A 173 11.51 0.14 5.35
N LEU A 174 12.37 0.90 4.67
CA LEU A 174 12.76 2.24 5.11
C LEU A 174 11.56 3.19 5.16
N GLU A 175 10.66 3.16 4.17
CA GLU A 175 9.42 3.92 4.18
C GLU A 175 8.55 3.61 5.41
N LEU A 176 8.39 2.32 5.75
CA LEU A 176 7.62 1.88 6.91
C LEU A 176 8.26 2.32 8.24
N LEU A 177 9.58 2.23 8.35
CA LEU A 177 10.32 2.65 9.54
C LEU A 177 10.25 4.18 9.73
N GLN A 178 10.40 4.95 8.66
CA GLN A 178 10.25 6.40 8.71
C GLN A 178 8.82 6.79 9.12
N ALA A 179 7.81 6.13 8.57
CA ALA A 179 6.42 6.38 8.95
C ALA A 179 6.14 6.02 10.41
N LEU A 180 6.71 4.93 10.94
CA LEU A 180 6.64 4.60 12.36
C LEU A 180 7.32 5.68 13.23
N GLN A 181 8.48 6.19 12.82
CA GLN A 181 9.15 7.27 13.55
C GLN A 181 8.25 8.51 13.61
N THR A 182 7.66 8.92 12.49
CA THR A 182 6.69 10.01 12.45
C THR A 182 5.53 9.78 13.42
N PHE A 183 5.01 8.56 13.52
CA PHE A 183 3.94 8.23 14.47
C PHE A 183 4.37 8.43 15.93
N VAL A 184 5.58 7.96 16.28
CA VAL A 184 6.13 8.10 17.64
C VAL A 184 6.33 9.58 17.98
N ASP A 185 6.89 10.36 17.04
CA ASP A 185 7.13 11.79 17.21
C ASP A 185 5.81 12.54 17.46
N VAL A 186 4.76 12.27 16.68
CA VAL A 186 3.43 12.89 16.89
C VAL A 186 2.85 12.56 18.26
N ARG A 187 2.91 11.28 18.65
CA ARG A 187 2.36 10.83 19.93
C ARG A 187 3.06 11.49 21.12
N ASP A 188 4.38 11.58 21.06
CA ASP A 188 5.19 12.07 22.18
C ASP A 188 5.20 13.62 22.24
N SER A 189 5.01 14.30 21.09
CA SER A 189 4.94 15.77 21.01
C SER A 189 3.55 16.35 21.28
N GLY A 190 2.49 15.57 21.05
CA GLY A 190 1.11 16.08 20.99
C GLY A 190 0.85 17.09 19.86
N ALA A 191 1.83 17.29 18.98
CA ALA A 191 1.81 18.18 17.83
C ALA A 191 1.69 17.35 16.54
N PRO A 192 1.05 17.87 15.48
CA PRO A 192 0.93 17.17 14.19
C PRO A 192 2.30 16.83 13.61
N ALA A 193 2.35 15.81 12.76
CA ALA A 193 3.59 15.27 12.19
C ALA A 193 4.46 16.39 11.59
N PRO A 194 5.77 16.40 11.88
CA PRO A 194 6.66 17.35 11.22
C PRO A 194 6.57 17.13 9.71
N ARG A 195 6.28 18.21 8.98
CA ARG A 195 6.15 18.21 7.52
C ARG A 195 7.43 17.62 6.92
N GLN A 196 7.35 16.45 6.29
CA GLN A 196 8.40 16.03 5.38
C GLN A 196 8.33 16.93 4.16
N GLU A 197 9.27 17.87 4.04
CA GLU A 197 9.55 18.57 2.79
C GLU A 197 9.94 17.52 1.74
N ALA A 198 8.96 17.07 0.96
CA ALA A 198 9.13 16.10 -0.12
C ALA A 198 9.89 16.68 -1.33
N GLN A 199 10.96 17.45 -1.11
CA GLN A 199 11.78 18.05 -2.17
C GLN A 199 13.29 17.77 -2.08
N LEU A 200 13.79 17.03 -1.09
CA LEU A 200 15.24 16.76 -1.00
C LEU A 200 15.68 15.38 -1.56
N MET A 201 14.78 14.40 -1.68
CA MET A 201 15.16 13.06 -2.19
C MET A 201 15.25 12.93 -3.71
N ASN A 202 14.76 13.92 -4.48
CA ASN A 202 14.98 13.98 -5.94
C ASN A 202 16.39 14.49 -6.33
N SER A 203 17.30 14.69 -5.37
CA SER A 203 18.65 15.21 -5.61
C SER A 203 19.79 14.23 -5.31
N LEU A 204 19.49 13.00 -4.88
CA LEU A 204 20.51 11.98 -4.70
C LEU A 204 20.95 11.46 -6.07
N PRO A 205 22.23 11.63 -6.46
CA PRO A 205 22.73 11.02 -7.68
C PRO A 205 22.60 9.50 -7.58
N PRO A 206 22.35 8.79 -8.70
CA PRO A 206 22.25 7.34 -8.70
C PRO A 206 23.52 6.74 -8.07
N ALA A 207 23.34 5.74 -7.21
CA ALA A 207 24.45 5.02 -6.59
C ALA A 207 25.44 4.54 -7.67
N PRO A 208 26.76 4.70 -7.46
CA PRO A 208 27.75 4.28 -8.44
C PRO A 208 27.63 2.78 -8.68
N ALA A 209 27.60 2.38 -9.95
CA ALA A 209 27.55 0.98 -10.35
C ALA A 209 28.70 0.20 -9.70
N LEU A 210 28.36 -0.90 -9.03
CA LEU A 210 29.36 -1.81 -8.46
C LEU A 210 30.29 -2.32 -9.57
N PRO A 211 31.62 -2.33 -9.38
CA PRO A 211 32.55 -2.77 -10.40
C PRO A 211 32.30 -4.25 -10.73
N ALA A 212 32.19 -4.55 -12.03
CA ALA A 212 32.04 -5.90 -12.52
C ALA A 212 33.22 -6.76 -12.05
N VAL A 213 32.92 -7.81 -11.28
CA VAL A 213 33.87 -8.86 -10.94
C VAL A 213 34.26 -9.57 -12.24
N THR A 214 35.36 -9.14 -12.83
CA THR A 214 35.96 -9.76 -14.01
C THR A 214 36.59 -11.07 -13.57
N GLY A 215 35.91 -12.17 -13.88
CA GLY A 215 36.39 -13.52 -13.63
C GLY A 215 37.74 -13.79 -14.31
N ALA A 216 38.73 -14.18 -13.51
CA ALA A 216 39.99 -14.70 -13.98
C ALA A 216 39.74 -16.02 -14.75
N ARG A 217 39.71 -15.95 -16.08
CA ARG A 217 39.78 -17.14 -16.94
C ARG A 217 41.19 -17.73 -16.86
N SER A 218 41.30 -18.87 -16.19
CA SER A 218 42.45 -19.77 -16.20
C SER A 218 42.83 -20.17 -17.64
N ARG A 219 44.06 -19.82 -18.06
CA ARG A 219 44.67 -20.36 -19.29
C ARG A 219 45.11 -21.80 -19.05
N VAL A 220 44.31 -22.77 -19.50
CA VAL A 220 44.77 -24.16 -19.71
C VAL A 220 45.17 -24.29 -21.19
N ARG A 221 46.48 -24.23 -21.45
CA ARG A 221 47.06 -24.42 -22.78
C ARG A 221 47.25 -25.92 -23.03
N ARG A 222 46.28 -26.58 -23.68
CA ARG A 222 46.50 -27.88 -24.34
C ARG A 222 47.16 -27.63 -25.70
N ARG A 223 48.37 -28.15 -25.90
CA ARG A 223 48.91 -28.45 -27.24
C ARG A 223 49.45 -29.87 -27.22
N THR A 224 48.69 -30.76 -27.85
CA THR A 224 49.07 -32.15 -28.13
C THR A 224 49.47 -32.26 -29.60
N GLY A 225 50.59 -32.94 -29.86
CA GLY A 225 50.98 -33.56 -31.13
C GLY A 225 51.60 -32.63 -32.18
N MET A 226 52.56 -33.05 -33.02
CA MET A 226 53.31 -34.30 -33.20
C MET A 226 54.18 -34.05 -34.45
N THR A 227 55.49 -34.28 -34.42
CA THR A 227 56.24 -34.61 -35.66
C THR A 227 57.51 -35.40 -35.34
N VAL A 228 57.65 -36.47 -36.12
CA VAL A 228 58.69 -37.49 -36.22
C VAL A 228 59.98 -36.94 -36.86
N ARG A 229 61.16 -37.36 -36.38
CA ARG A 229 62.33 -37.84 -37.18
C ARG A 229 63.61 -37.88 -36.33
N GLY A 230 64.38 -38.96 -36.49
CA GLY A 230 65.76 -39.11 -36.01
C GLY A 230 65.93 -40.36 -35.15
#